data_AF-A0A4Y7PE30-F1
#
_entry.id   AF-A0A4Y7PE30-F1
#
_cell.length_a   1.000
_cell.length_b   1.000
_cell.length_c   1.000
_cell.angle_alpha   90.00
_cell.angle_beta   90.00
_cell.angle_gamma   90.00
#
_symmetry.space_group_name_H-M   'P 1'
#
loop_
_entity.id
_entity.type
_entity.pdbx_description
1 polymer ?
#
loop_
_entity_poly.entity_id
_entity_poly.type
_entity_poly.pdbx_seq_one_letter_code
_entity_poly.pdbx_strand_id
1 'polypeptide(L)'
;MRVEWAKSQARAERWHEEVVLVSEEMRQTLVFLEWRAKWWEMQIDRRIEETANLKSGLRAYATKQAAVQRALAKRFALLWVPFLRK
;
A
#
# COMPACT_ATOMS: atom_id res chain seq x y z
N MET A 1 40.11 9.88 17.84
CA MET A 1 39.19 8.95 18.53
C MET A 1 37.73 9.46 18.60
N ARG A 2 37.46 10.74 18.91
CA ARG A 2 36.08 11.29 19.01
C ARG A 2 35.30 11.38 17.68
N VAL A 3 35.99 11.66 16.57
CA VAL A 3 35.37 11.79 15.24
C VAL A 3 34.79 10.47 14.74
N GLU A 4 35.52 9.36 14.91
CA GLU A 4 35.04 8.04 14.47
C GLU A 4 33.86 7.53 15.31
N TRP A 5 33.82 7.89 16.60
CA TRP A 5 32.65 7.64 17.45
C TRP A 5 31.44 8.46 17.00
N ALA A 6 31.59 9.77 16.77
CA ALA A 6 30.51 10.63 16.29
C ALA A 6 29.94 10.18 14.93
N LYS A 7 30.81 9.79 13.98
CA LYS A 7 30.38 9.22 12.69
C LYS A 7 29.60 7.91 12.85
N SER A 8 30.03 7.05 13.77
CA SER A 8 29.36 5.76 14.00
C SER A 8 28.02 5.96 14.71
N GLN A 9 27.93 6.93 15.61
CA GLN A 9 26.71 7.26 16.34
C GLN A 9 25.67 7.92 15.40
N ALA A 10 26.06 8.88 14.56
CA ALA A 10 25.19 9.46 13.54
C ALA A 10 24.69 8.45 12.49
N ARG A 11 25.48 7.42 12.16
CA ARG A 11 25.02 6.32 11.29
C ARG A 11 23.97 5.45 12.00
N ALA A 12 24.16 5.17 13.29
CA ALA A 12 23.20 4.41 14.07
C ALA A 12 21.86 5.16 14.22
N GLU A 13 21.90 6.48 14.43
CA GLU A 13 20.69 7.32 14.48
C GLU A 13 19.94 7.32 13.16
N ARG A 14 20.63 7.53 12.03
CA ARG A 14 20.01 7.48 10.71
C ARG A 14 19.38 6.11 10.43
N TRP A 15 20.06 5.03 10.79
CA TRP A 15 19.50 3.69 10.61
C TRP A 15 18.24 3.49 11.45
N HIS A 16 18.20 4.04 12.67
CA HIS A 16 16.99 4.01 13.49
C HIS A 16 15.84 4.77 12.82
N GLU A 17 16.09 5.98 12.28
CA GLU A 17 15.11 6.74 11.52
C GLU A 17 14.60 5.97 10.30
N GLU A 18 15.50 5.37 9.52
CA GLU A 18 15.13 4.59 8.33
C GLU A 18 14.22 3.39 8.68
N VAL A 19 14.49 2.69 9.78
CA VAL A 19 13.64 1.58 10.24
C VAL A 19 12.23 2.06 10.60
N VAL A 20 12.12 3.23 11.25
CA VAL A 20 10.82 3.84 11.60
C VAL A 20 10.08 4.24 10.34
N LEU A 21 10.75 4.90 9.39
CA LEU A 21 10.16 5.34 8.12
C LEU A 21 9.65 4.16 7.29
N VAL A 22 10.47 3.11 7.12
CA VAL A 22 10.07 1.90 6.39
C VAL A 22 8.85 1.24 7.02
N SER A 23 8.80 1.17 8.36
CA SER A 23 7.64 0.62 9.07
C SER A 23 6.37 1.43 8.81
N GLU A 24 6.49 2.75 8.71
CA GLU A 24 5.37 3.61 8.40
C GLU A 24 4.94 3.51 6.93
N GLU A 25 5.88 3.45 5.99
CA GLU A 25 5.59 3.22 4.57
C GLU A 25 4.87 1.88 4.35
N MET A 26 5.23 0.84 5.10
CA MET A 26 4.50 -0.44 5.09
C MET A 26 3.04 -0.25 5.52
N ARG A 27 2.78 0.48 6.61
CA ARG A 27 1.41 0.76 7.07
C ARG A 27 0.64 1.57 6.05
N GLN A 28 1.22 2.65 5.53
CA GLN A 28 0.60 3.51 4.53
C GLN A 28 0.29 2.76 3.25
N THR A 29 1.18 1.86 2.82
CA THR A 29 0.96 1.03 1.62
C THR A 29 -0.27 0.14 1.80
N LEU A 30 -0.45 -0.50 2.96
CA LEU A 30 -1.64 -1.32 3.23
C LEU A 30 -2.93 -0.50 3.18
N VAL A 31 -2.93 0.69 3.82
CA VAL A 31 -4.08 1.60 3.81
C VAL A 31 -4.39 2.08 2.39
N PHE A 32 -3.35 2.43 1.63
CA PHE A 32 -3.48 2.89 0.25
C PHE A 32 -4.08 1.81 -0.66
N LEU A 33 -3.63 0.56 -0.55
CA LEU A 33 -4.15 -0.54 -1.36
C LEU A 33 -5.64 -0.79 -1.10
N GLU A 34 -6.08 -0.76 0.17
CA GLU A 34 -7.50 -0.91 0.50
C GLU A 34 -8.33 0.29 0.01
N TRP A 35 -7.82 1.51 0.20
CA TRP A 35 -8.47 2.71 -0.34
C TRP A 35 -8.58 2.65 -1.86
N ARG A 36 -7.53 2.19 -2.56
CA ARG A 36 -7.53 2.06 -4.02
C ARG A 36 -8.51 0.99 -4.50
N ALA A 37 -8.67 -0.11 -3.75
CA ALA A 37 -9.68 -1.12 -4.05
C ALA A 37 -11.09 -0.53 -4.00
N LYS A 38 -11.42 0.21 -2.92
CA LYS A 38 -12.70 0.93 -2.80
C LYS A 38 -12.88 1.97 -3.90
N TRP A 39 -11.80 2.67 -4.28
CA TRP A 39 -11.85 3.63 -5.37
C TRP A 39 -12.28 2.99 -6.70
N TRP A 40 -11.75 1.78 -7.01
CA TRP A 40 -12.17 1.01 -8.19
C TRP A 40 -13.64 0.61 -8.12
N GLU A 41 -14.14 0.17 -6.96
CA GLU A 41 -15.55 -0.18 -6.79
C GLU A 41 -16.46 1.02 -7.01
N MET A 42 -16.08 2.20 -6.52
CA MET A 42 -16.81 3.45 -6.77
C MET A 42 -16.81 3.87 -8.25
N GLN A 43 -15.89 3.36 -9.08
CA GLN A 43 -15.90 3.67 -10.52
C GLN A 43 -16.90 2.84 -11.32
N ILE A 44 -17.41 1.72 -10.76
CA ILE A 44 -18.31 0.79 -11.46
C ILE A 44 -19.56 1.51 -11.98
N ASP A 45 -20.14 2.41 -11.17
CA ASP A 45 -21.42 3.05 -11.48
C ASP A 45 -21.27 4.48 -12.04
N ARG A 46 -20.04 4.96 -12.29
CA ARG A 46 -19.79 6.34 -12.75
C ARG A 46 -20.12 6.60 -14.22
N ARG A 47 -20.21 5.56 -15.06
CA ARG A 47 -20.46 5.70 -16.51
C ARG A 47 -21.82 5.12 -16.90
N ILE A 48 -22.87 5.81 -16.45
CA ILE A 48 -24.27 5.39 -16.60
C ILE A 48 -24.78 5.54 -18.04
N GLU A 49 -24.14 6.36 -18.88
CA GLU A 49 -24.60 6.67 -20.25
C GLU A 49 -24.04 5.73 -21.33
N GLU A 50 -23.21 4.76 -20.97
CA GLU A 50 -22.54 3.86 -21.92
C GLU A 50 -23.43 2.69 -22.38
N THR A 51 -23.06 2.07 -23.52
CA THR A 51 -23.71 0.85 -24.03
C THR A 51 -23.61 -0.31 -23.02
N ALA A 52 -24.60 -1.22 -23.03
CA ALA A 52 -24.68 -2.34 -22.08
C ALA A 52 -23.42 -3.22 -22.07
N ASN A 53 -22.83 -3.49 -23.25
CA ASN A 53 -21.61 -4.29 -23.38
C ASN A 53 -20.40 -3.59 -22.74
N LEU A 54 -20.25 -2.28 -22.98
CA LEU A 54 -19.16 -1.50 -22.41
C LEU A 54 -19.30 -1.39 -20.87
N LYS A 55 -20.51 -1.22 -20.35
CA LYS A 55 -20.78 -1.25 -18.90
C LYS A 55 -20.38 -2.57 -18.27
N SER A 56 -20.72 -3.70 -18.89
CA SER A 56 -20.34 -5.03 -18.41
C SER A 56 -18.82 -5.18 -18.35
N GLY A 57 -18.11 -4.79 -19.41
CA GLY A 57 -16.65 -4.82 -19.46
C GLY A 57 -15.99 -3.93 -18.41
N LEU A 58 -16.47 -2.70 -18.24
CA LEU A 58 -15.97 -1.75 -17.24
C LEU A 58 -16.19 -2.27 -15.82
N ARG A 59 -17.38 -2.81 -15.52
CA ARG A 59 -17.68 -3.43 -14.23
C ARG A 59 -16.77 -4.62 -13.94
N ALA A 60 -16.59 -5.52 -14.92
CA ALA A 60 -15.71 -6.66 -14.78
C ALA A 60 -14.25 -6.22 -14.53
N TYR A 61 -13.78 -5.21 -15.27
CA TYR A 61 -12.43 -4.68 -15.12
C TYR A 61 -12.23 -4.01 -13.75
N ALA A 62 -13.12 -3.11 -13.34
CA ALA A 62 -13.04 -2.44 -12.04
C ALA A 62 -13.08 -3.44 -10.88
N THR A 63 -13.97 -4.44 -10.95
CA THR A 63 -14.04 -5.53 -9.96
C THR A 63 -12.73 -6.32 -9.89
N LYS A 64 -12.16 -6.66 -11.06
CA LYS A 64 -10.86 -7.33 -11.13
C LYS A 64 -9.74 -6.48 -10.50
N GLN A 65 -9.70 -5.19 -10.79
CA GLN A 65 -8.71 -4.29 -10.21
C GLN A 65 -8.85 -4.19 -8.69
N ALA A 66 -10.07 -4.04 -8.17
CA ALA A 66 -10.31 -4.04 -6.73
C ALA A 66 -9.83 -5.34 -6.06
N ALA A 67 -10.11 -6.49 -6.68
CA ALA A 67 -9.66 -7.79 -6.18
C ALA A 67 -8.13 -7.91 -6.15
N VAL A 68 -7.42 -7.44 -7.19
CA VAL A 68 -5.96 -7.43 -7.24
C VAL A 68 -5.36 -6.58 -6.12
N GLN A 69 -5.88 -5.37 -5.91
CA GLN A 69 -5.40 -4.47 -4.85
C GLN A 69 -5.57 -5.11 -3.47
N ARG A 70 -6.72 -5.75 -3.20
CA ARG A 70 -6.95 -6.48 -1.94
C ARG A 70 -6.05 -7.70 -1.79
N ALA A 71 -5.78 -8.43 -2.88
CA ALA A 71 -4.86 -9.56 -2.85
C ALA A 71 -3.43 -9.12 -2.49
N LEU A 72 -2.97 -7.99 -3.05
CA LEU A 72 -1.70 -7.37 -2.70
C LEU A 72 -1.69 -6.93 -1.23
N ALA A 73 -2.73 -6.24 -0.77
CA ALA A 73 -2.84 -5.81 0.62
C ALA A 73 -2.77 -7.00 1.58
N LYS A 74 -3.49 -8.09 1.29
CA LYS A 74 -3.43 -9.33 2.07
C LYS A 74 -2.04 -9.94 2.06
N ARG A 75 -1.39 -10.03 0.90
CA ARG A 75 -0.03 -10.59 0.78
C ARG A 75 0.98 -9.77 1.58
N PHE A 76 0.92 -8.45 1.47
CA PHE A 76 1.81 -7.55 2.20
C PHE A 76 1.53 -7.56 3.70
N ALA A 77 0.26 -7.61 4.12
CA ALA A 77 -0.08 -7.74 5.53
C ALA A 77 0.50 -9.02 6.14
N LEU A 78 0.43 -10.15 5.43
CA LEU A 78 1.06 -11.40 5.87
C LEU A 78 2.57 -11.28 6.04
N LEU A 79 3.24 -10.48 5.19
CA LEU A 79 4.68 -10.27 5.25
C LEU A 79 5.07 -9.25 6.33
N TRP A 80 4.30 -8.18 6.52
CA TRP A 80 4.72 -7.01 7.30
C TRP A 80 4.16 -6.96 8.72
N VAL A 81 2.96 -7.51 8.96
CA VAL A 81 2.35 -7.50 10.30
C VAL A 81 3.26 -8.10 11.39
N PRO A 82 4.05 -9.16 11.17
CA PRO A 82 5.00 -9.65 12.16
C PRO A 82 6.07 -8.63 12.58
N PHE A 83 6.45 -7.72 11.67
CA PHE A 83 7.46 -6.68 11.91
C PHE A 83 6.87 -5.39 12.49
N LEU A 84 5.60 -5.10 12.17
CA LEU A 84 4.90 -3.88 12.62
C LEU A 84 4.30 -3.98 14.04
N ARG A 85 4.22 -5.18 14.61
CA ARG A 85 3.66 -5.46 15.96
C ARG A 85 4.68 -5.37 17.11
N LYS A 86 5.92 -4.97 16.84
CA LYS A 86 6.94 -4.77 17.87
C LYS A 86 6.78 -3.42 18.58
#